data_AF-A0A699Z388-F1
#
_entry.id   AF-A0A699Z388-F1
#
_cell.length_a   1.000
_cell.length_b   1.000
_cell.length_c   1.000
_cell.angle_alpha   90.00
_cell.angle_beta   90.00
_cell.angle_gamma   90.00
#
_symmetry.space_group_name_H-M   'P 1'
#
loop_
_entity.id
_entity.type
_entity.pdbx_description
1 polymer ?
#
loop_
_entity_poly.entity_id
_entity_poly.type
_entity_poly.pdbx_seq_one_letter_code
_entity_poly.pdbx_strand_id
1 'polypeptide(L)'
;MQCSSGSGGGLEGARSPSAAAPMGREQEWTEQLRALPASPFAPTLTDEEDSQLSCVVCLSAPRAVGLLHGSTVHKCVCRECAAKIKAGTMLCPLCRQTVERVLDVFE
;
A
#
# COMPACT_ATOMS: atom_id res chain seq x y z
N MET A 1 28.15 -15.88 -81.86
CA MET A 1 29.31 -15.33 -81.13
C MET A 1 28.85 -14.80 -79.78
N GLN A 2 29.37 -15.38 -78.70
CA GLN A 2 29.30 -14.88 -77.33
C GLN A 2 30.46 -13.90 -77.06
N CYS A 3 30.22 -12.87 -76.25
CA CYS A 3 31.05 -12.44 -75.10
C CYS A 3 30.30 -11.26 -74.42
N SER A 4 29.70 -11.46 -73.25
CA SER A 4 30.30 -11.34 -71.92
C SER A 4 30.67 -9.89 -71.57
N SER A 5 29.69 -9.17 -71.00
CA SER A 5 29.88 -7.89 -70.31
C SER A 5 29.55 -8.10 -68.84
N GLY A 6 30.49 -7.76 -67.97
CA GLY A 6 30.34 -7.86 -66.53
C GLY A 6 29.77 -6.61 -65.87
N SER A 7 29.67 -6.75 -64.54
CA SER A 7 29.70 -5.70 -63.50
C SER A 7 28.36 -5.18 -62.97
N GLY A 8 28.22 -5.28 -61.64
CA GLY A 8 27.17 -4.68 -60.80
C GLY A 8 26.43 -5.78 -60.03
N GLY A 9 26.87 -6.25 -58.87
CA GLY A 9 27.23 -5.43 -57.70
C GLY A 9 25.99 -5.02 -56.89
N GLY A 10 25.01 -5.92 -56.74
CA GLY A 10 23.82 -5.72 -55.91
C GLY A 10 24.03 -6.24 -54.49
N LEU A 11 24.35 -5.33 -53.60
CA LEU A 11 24.37 -5.49 -52.15
C LEU A 11 22.97 -5.84 -51.60
N GLU A 12 22.63 -7.12 -51.53
CA GLU A 12 21.51 -7.56 -50.68
C GLU A 12 22.08 -8.00 -49.33
N GLY A 13 22.26 -7.00 -48.46
CA GLY A 13 22.50 -7.24 -47.05
C GLY A 13 21.34 -8.05 -46.49
N ALA A 14 21.59 -9.34 -46.26
CA ALA A 14 20.80 -10.16 -45.37
C ALA A 14 20.92 -9.56 -43.96
N ARG A 15 20.07 -8.55 -43.69
CA ARG A 15 19.86 -8.04 -42.34
C ARG A 15 19.16 -9.19 -41.62
N SER A 16 19.93 -9.88 -40.80
CA SER A 16 19.41 -10.77 -39.76
C SER A 16 18.16 -10.14 -39.14
N PRO A 17 17.07 -10.89 -38.90
CA PRO A 17 16.08 -10.41 -37.96
C PRO A 17 16.80 -10.22 -36.62
N SER A 18 17.06 -8.95 -36.31
CA SER A 18 17.56 -8.48 -35.03
C SER A 18 16.68 -9.11 -33.97
N ALA A 19 17.33 -9.83 -33.06
CA ALA A 19 16.71 -10.41 -31.89
C ALA A 19 15.69 -9.45 -31.29
N ALA A 20 14.41 -9.81 -31.36
CA ALA A 20 13.43 -9.24 -30.46
C ALA A 20 13.84 -9.72 -29.07
N ALA A 21 14.44 -8.83 -28.30
CA ALA A 21 14.76 -9.06 -26.91
C ALA A 21 13.49 -9.57 -26.20
N PRO A 22 13.56 -10.64 -25.38
CA PRO A 22 12.40 -11.10 -24.65
C PRO A 22 11.99 -9.98 -23.71
N MET A 23 10.81 -9.40 -23.96
CA MET A 23 10.20 -8.41 -23.09
C MET A 23 10.10 -9.07 -21.71
N GLY A 24 10.87 -8.52 -20.78
CA GLY A 24 11.18 -9.14 -19.50
C GLY A 24 9.95 -9.31 -18.62
N ARG A 25 10.11 -10.24 -17.68
CA ARG A 25 9.21 -10.65 -16.58
C ARG A 25 8.38 -9.54 -15.90
N GLU A 26 8.75 -8.27 -16.05
CA GLU A 26 8.04 -7.11 -15.50
C GLU A 26 6.66 -6.87 -16.15
N GLN A 27 6.50 -7.04 -17.47
CA GLN A 27 5.21 -6.81 -18.14
C GLN A 27 4.18 -7.88 -17.78
N GLU A 28 4.66 -9.11 -17.64
CA GLU A 28 3.85 -10.28 -17.32
C GLU A 28 3.26 -10.19 -15.89
N TRP A 29 3.99 -9.60 -14.95
CA TRP A 29 3.51 -9.38 -13.58
C TRP A 29 2.34 -8.37 -13.52
N THR A 30 2.44 -7.25 -14.23
CA THR A 30 1.35 -6.25 -14.27
C THR A 30 0.09 -6.76 -14.94
N GLU A 31 0.23 -7.58 -16.00
CA GLU A 31 -0.91 -8.16 -16.70
C GLU A 31 -1.60 -9.25 -15.86
N GLN A 32 -0.80 -10.08 -15.16
CA GLN A 32 -1.32 -11.07 -14.21
C GLN A 32 -2.08 -10.40 -13.07
N LEU A 33 -1.58 -9.31 -12.48
CA LEU A 33 -2.30 -8.57 -11.43
C LEU A 33 -3.57 -7.87 -11.94
N ARG A 34 -3.58 -7.36 -13.17
CA ARG A 34 -4.77 -6.77 -13.81
C ARG A 34 -5.86 -7.82 -14.09
N ALA A 35 -5.45 -9.03 -14.44
CA ALA A 35 -6.36 -10.14 -14.76
C ALA A 35 -6.92 -10.84 -13.50
N LEU A 36 -6.36 -10.60 -12.32
CA LEU A 36 -6.97 -11.06 -11.07
C LEU A 36 -8.32 -10.34 -10.90
N PRO A 37 -9.42 -11.08 -10.70
CA PRO A 37 -10.68 -10.45 -10.35
C PRO A 37 -10.45 -9.64 -9.06
N ALA A 38 -10.97 -8.42 -9.00
CA ALA A 38 -11.06 -7.69 -7.75
C ALA A 38 -11.65 -8.64 -6.71
N SER A 39 -10.92 -8.84 -5.61
CA SER A 39 -11.31 -9.83 -4.61
C SER A 39 -12.77 -9.56 -4.22
N PRO A 40 -13.66 -10.57 -4.20
CA PRO A 40 -15.00 -10.38 -3.62
C PRO A 40 -14.93 -10.03 -2.11
N PHE A 41 -13.74 -10.12 -1.50
CA PHE A 41 -13.41 -9.62 -0.16
C PHE A 41 -12.68 -8.28 -0.17
N ALA A 42 -12.62 -7.56 -1.30
CA ALA A 42 -12.15 -6.18 -1.28
C ALA A 42 -13.06 -5.39 -0.33
N PRO A 43 -12.51 -4.71 0.70
CA PRO A 43 -13.33 -3.97 1.65
C PRO A 43 -14.11 -2.91 0.87
N THR A 44 -15.41 -3.11 0.77
CA THR A 44 -16.34 -2.05 0.38
C THR A 44 -16.42 -1.16 1.60
N LEU A 45 -15.79 0.03 1.55
CA LEU A 45 -15.84 1.02 2.63
C LEU A 45 -17.31 1.39 2.91
N THR A 46 -17.94 0.66 3.82
CA THR A 46 -19.24 0.95 4.40
C THR A 46 -19.03 1.75 5.67
N ASP A 47 -20.04 2.51 6.09
CA ASP A 47 -20.05 3.30 7.34
C ASP A 47 -19.64 2.47 8.59
N GLU A 48 -19.75 1.14 8.52
CA GLU A 48 -19.33 0.21 9.57
C GLU A 48 -17.80 0.10 9.73
N GLU A 49 -16.99 0.32 8.68
CA GLU A 49 -15.53 0.38 8.79
C GLU A 49 -15.04 1.68 9.43
N ASP A 50 -15.77 2.79 9.26
CA ASP A 50 -15.48 4.05 9.94
C ASP A 50 -15.61 3.91 11.47
N SER A 51 -16.52 3.04 11.91
CA SER A 51 -16.65 2.64 13.32
C SER A 51 -15.40 1.92 13.85
N GLN A 52 -14.63 1.24 12.99
CA GLN A 52 -13.34 0.65 13.37
C GLN A 52 -12.22 1.69 13.47
N LEU A 53 -12.43 2.91 12.97
CA LEU A 53 -11.51 4.05 13.08
C LEU A 53 -11.99 5.10 14.10
N SER A 54 -13.19 4.95 14.65
CA SER A 54 -13.78 5.84 15.63
C SER A 54 -13.28 5.57 17.06
N CYS A 55 -13.29 6.60 17.90
CA CYS A 55 -12.87 6.51 19.29
C CYS A 55 -13.70 5.48 20.06
N VAL A 56 -13.02 4.54 20.71
CA VAL A 56 -13.69 3.44 21.45
C VAL A 56 -14.46 3.90 22.69
N VAL A 57 -14.35 5.18 23.07
CA VAL A 57 -15.00 5.75 24.26
C VAL A 57 -16.27 6.51 23.86
N CYS A 58 -16.18 7.42 22.88
CA CYS A 58 -17.31 8.26 22.49
C CYS A 58 -18.00 7.85 21.19
N LEU A 59 -17.40 6.94 20.41
CA LEU A 59 -17.91 6.39 19.14
C LEU A 59 -18.33 7.45 18.10
N SER A 60 -17.84 8.67 18.22
CA SER A 60 -18.31 9.84 17.44
C SER A 60 -17.18 10.62 16.76
N ALA A 61 -15.96 10.52 17.27
CA ALA A 61 -14.80 11.23 16.75
C ALA A 61 -13.72 10.24 16.32
N PRO A 62 -12.90 10.58 15.31
CA PRO A 62 -11.82 9.71 14.86
C PRO A 62 -10.75 9.52 15.93
N ARG A 63 -10.05 8.40 15.87
CA ARG A 63 -8.88 8.13 16.71
C ARG A 63 -7.74 9.04 16.26
N ALA A 64 -7.23 9.84 17.18
CA ALA A 64 -6.19 10.83 16.87
C ALA A 64 -5.03 10.82 17.87
N VAL A 65 -5.16 10.05 18.97
CA VAL A 65 -4.20 10.06 20.07
C VAL A 65 -3.74 8.64 20.38
N GLY A 66 -2.43 8.47 20.54
CA GLY A 66 -1.79 7.24 20.96
C GLY A 66 -1.59 7.17 22.47
N LEU A 67 -1.90 6.02 23.06
CA LEU A 67 -1.63 5.72 24.47
C LEU A 67 -0.40 4.83 24.57
N LEU A 68 0.71 5.37 25.05
CA LEU A 68 1.98 4.65 25.24
C LEU A 68 1.95 3.88 26.56
N HIS A 69 2.28 2.60 26.50
CA HIS A 69 2.54 1.74 27.66
C HIS A 69 3.50 0.61 27.23
N GLY A 70 4.55 0.39 28.04
CA GLY A 70 5.65 -0.50 27.69
C GLY A 70 6.30 -0.13 26.35
N SER A 71 6.37 -1.09 25.44
CA SER A 71 6.91 -0.92 24.08
C SER A 71 5.84 -0.69 23.01
N THR A 72 4.60 -0.47 23.40
CA THR A 72 3.46 -0.43 22.48
C THR A 72 2.68 0.88 22.59
N VAL A 73 2.04 1.28 21.48
CA VAL A 73 1.16 2.45 21.43
C VAL A 73 -0.19 2.02 20.87
N HIS A 74 -1.26 2.29 21.61
CA HIS A 74 -2.62 2.05 21.16
C HIS A 74 -3.29 3.36 20.73
N LYS A 75 -3.55 3.51 19.43
CA LYS A 75 -4.33 4.62 18.84
C LYS A 75 -5.81 4.24 18.86
N CYS A 76 -6.52 4.50 19.96
CA CYS A 76 -7.92 4.09 20.14
C CYS A 76 -8.87 5.18 20.65
N VAL A 77 -8.35 6.39 20.93
CA VAL A 77 -9.15 7.49 21.45
C VAL A 77 -9.00 8.76 20.62
N CYS A 78 -10.04 9.59 20.64
CA CYS A 78 -10.00 10.95 20.11
C CYS A 78 -9.30 11.90 21.10
N ARG A 79 -9.02 13.13 20.67
CA ARG A 79 -8.35 14.16 21.48
C ARG A 79 -9.12 14.52 22.74
N GLU A 80 -10.44 14.67 22.65
CA GLU A 80 -11.29 15.04 23.80
C GLU A 80 -11.34 13.95 24.88
N CYS A 81 -11.46 12.69 24.47
CA CYS A 81 -11.41 11.56 25.40
C CYS A 81 -10.01 11.39 25.98
N ALA A 82 -8.96 11.60 25.17
CA ALA A 82 -7.59 11.53 25.64
C ALA A 82 -7.24 12.62 26.68
N ALA A 83 -7.82 13.82 26.57
CA ALA A 83 -7.64 14.88 27.57
C ALA A 83 -8.12 14.48 28.98
N LYS A 84 -9.00 13.49 29.07
CA LYS A 84 -9.47 12.92 30.34
C LYS A 84 -8.53 11.85 30.89
N ILE A 85 -7.56 11.37 30.09
CA ILE A 85 -6.60 10.33 30.45
C ILE A 85 -5.46 10.90 31.29
N LYS A 86 -5.36 10.44 32.54
CA LYS A 86 -4.25 10.76 33.44
C LYS A 86 -3.18 9.68 33.35
N ALA A 87 -2.06 10.02 32.72
CA ALA A 87 -0.89 9.15 32.68
C ALA A 87 -0.44 8.73 34.09
N GLY A 88 0.05 7.49 34.22
CA GLY A 88 0.50 6.87 35.47
C GLY A 88 -0.61 6.35 36.39
N THR A 89 -1.89 6.65 36.10
CA THR A 89 -3.01 6.25 36.96
C THR A 89 -4.12 5.52 36.20
N MET A 90 -4.38 5.93 34.95
CA MET A 90 -5.43 5.34 34.14
C MET A 90 -4.91 4.24 33.20
N LEU A 91 -5.80 3.31 32.87
CA LEU A 91 -5.50 2.16 32.02
C LEU A 91 -5.90 2.42 30.58
N CYS A 92 -5.18 1.81 29.64
CA CYS A 92 -5.52 1.80 28.22
C CYS A 92 -6.86 1.09 28.02
N PRO A 93 -7.85 1.69 27.31
CA PRO A 93 -9.15 1.06 27.08
C PRO A 93 -9.09 -0.25 26.28
N LEU A 94 -8.04 -0.47 25.48
CA LEU A 94 -7.86 -1.66 24.65
C LEU A 94 -7.30 -2.86 25.42
N CYS A 95 -6.22 -2.66 26.19
CA CYS A 95 -5.46 -3.76 26.80
C CYS A 95 -5.33 -3.68 28.32
N ARG A 96 -5.91 -2.64 28.94
CA ARG A 96 -5.90 -2.39 30.39
C ARG A 96 -4.50 -2.24 31.02
N GLN A 97 -3.46 -1.94 30.24
CA GLN A 97 -2.16 -1.56 30.78
C GLN A 97 -2.15 -0.10 31.22
N THR A 98 -1.39 0.23 32.27
CA THR A 98 -1.25 1.61 32.75
C THR A 98 -0.64 2.49 31.68
N VAL A 99 -1.32 3.58 31.33
CA VAL A 99 -0.84 4.54 30.34
C VAL A 99 0.33 5.32 30.92
N GLU A 100 1.49 5.24 30.29
CA GLU A 100 2.70 5.96 30.71
C GLU A 100 2.75 7.38 30.13
N ARG A 101 2.32 7.54 28.87
CA ARG A 101 2.22 8.84 28.19
C ARG A 101 1.08 8.86 27.17
N VAL A 102 0.61 10.07 26.88
CA VAL A 102 -0.38 10.36 25.85
C VAL A 102 0.34 11.09 24.71
N LEU A 103 0.27 10.55 23.50
CA LEU A 103 0.99 11.03 22.31
C LEU A 103 0.00 11.55 21.28
N ASP A 104 0.11 12.81 20.92
CA ASP A 104 -0.70 13.39 19.86
C ASP A 104 -0.14 13.01 18.49
N VAL A 105 -1.00 12.58 17.56
CA VAL A 105 -0.61 12.23 16.19
C VAL A 105 -0.98 13.39 15.27
N PHE A 106 0.00 13.86 14.49
CA PHE A 106 -0.20 14.88 13.44
C PHE A 106 -0.20 14.15 12.10
N GLU A 107 -1.36 14.14 11.43
CA GLU A 107 -1.60 13.54 10.11
C GLU A 107 -1.76 14.64 9.05
#